data_AF-A0A2X2HF18-F1
#
_entry.id   AF-A0A2X2HF18-F1
#
_cell.length_a   1.000
_cell.length_b   1.000
_cell.length_c   1.000
_cell.angle_alpha   90.00
_cell.angle_beta   90.00
_cell.angle_gamma   90.00
#
_symmetry.space_group_name_H-M   'P 1'
#
loop_
_entity.id
_entity.type
_entity.pdbx_description
1 polymer ?
#
loop_
_entity_poly.entity_id
_entity_poly.type
_entity_poly.pdbx_seq_one_letter_code
_entity_poly.pdbx_strand_id
1 'polypeptide(L)'
;METRTLEFEEATEAQRKAMGESLVPCLSRTQLVEMGVRVESFPALNLVPAEACVPFDEIIPQASSHFDFSEQKLVLSFPQAAMHQVARGTVPESLWDEGIPALLLDYSFSGSNSEYDSTGSSSSYVDDNGTVHHDDGKDTLKSDSYYLNLRSGLNLGAWRLRNYSTWSHSGGKAQWDNIGTSLSRAIIPFKAQLTMGDTATAGDIFDSVQMRGAMLASDEEMLPDSQRGFAPIVRGIAKSNAEVSIEQNGYVIYRTYVQPGAFEINDLYPTANSGDLTVIIKEADGSEQRFIQPFSSVPIFQREGHLKYSFAAGEYQAGNYDSASPRFGQLDLIYGLPWGMTAYGGVLISNNYNAFALGIGKNFGYIGAISIDVTQAKSELNNDRDSQGQSYRFLYSKSFESGTDF
;
A
#
# COMPACT_ATOMS: atom_id res chain seq x y z
N MET A 1 13.36 -34.78 -3.18
CA MET A 1 12.95 -35.48 -4.41
C MET A 1 11.82 -36.39 -4.03
N GLU A 2 10.63 -36.14 -4.57
CA GLU A 2 9.45 -36.96 -4.31
C GLU A 2 9.37 -38.04 -5.38
N THR A 3 9.27 -39.31 -4.99
CA THR A 3 9.15 -40.43 -5.93
C THR A 3 7.69 -40.74 -6.12
N ARG A 4 7.20 -40.70 -7.36
CA ARG A 4 5.80 -40.99 -7.71
C ARG A 4 5.75 -41.96 -8.88
N THR A 5 4.74 -42.83 -8.89
CA THR A 5 4.40 -43.63 -10.07
C THR A 5 3.55 -42.76 -11.00
N LEU A 6 3.98 -42.62 -12.24
CA LEU A 6 3.30 -41.84 -13.28
C LEU A 6 3.04 -42.72 -14.49
N GLU A 7 1.83 -42.63 -15.03
CA GLU A 7 1.45 -43.26 -16.28
C GLU A 7 1.92 -42.38 -17.45
N PHE A 8 2.33 -43.01 -18.55
CA PHE A 8 2.74 -42.33 -19.77
C PHE A 8 1.88 -42.81 -20.93
N GLU A 9 1.46 -41.88 -21.76
CA GLU A 9 0.70 -42.14 -22.98
C GLU A 9 1.59 -41.93 -24.21
N GLU A 10 1.23 -42.58 -25.33
CA GLU A 10 1.93 -42.34 -26.60
C GLU A 10 1.67 -40.92 -27.10
N ALA A 11 2.74 -40.18 -27.39
CA ALA A 11 2.64 -38.82 -27.90
C ALA A 11 1.91 -38.79 -29.25
N THR A 12 0.97 -37.84 -29.41
CA THR A 12 0.30 -37.61 -30.70
C THR A 12 1.31 -37.15 -31.76
N GLU A 13 0.94 -37.20 -33.03
CA GLU A 13 1.80 -36.74 -34.13
C GLU A 13 2.17 -35.24 -33.99
N ALA A 14 1.26 -34.43 -33.45
CA ALA A 14 1.51 -33.01 -33.15
C ALA A 14 2.52 -32.84 -32.02
N GLN A 15 2.37 -33.60 -30.93
CA GLN A 15 3.28 -33.57 -29.77
C GLN A 15 4.68 -34.05 -30.13
N ARG A 16 4.80 -35.15 -30.91
CA ARG A 16 6.08 -35.64 -31.45
C ARG A 16 6.81 -34.58 -32.25
N LYS A 17 6.08 -33.80 -33.05
CA LYS A 17 6.65 -32.72 -33.88
C LYS A 17 7.08 -31.50 -33.05
N ALA A 18 6.36 -31.19 -31.98
CA ALA A 18 6.62 -30.02 -31.14
C ALA A 18 7.75 -30.26 -30.12
N MET A 19 7.80 -31.45 -29.51
CA MET A 19 8.69 -31.76 -28.39
C MET A 19 9.79 -32.78 -28.73
N GLY A 20 9.64 -33.55 -29.80
CA GLY A 20 10.59 -34.63 -30.15
C GLY A 20 10.47 -35.88 -29.27
N GLU A 21 9.47 -35.94 -28.39
CA GLU A 21 9.25 -37.04 -27.44
C GLU A 21 8.22 -38.05 -27.95
N SER A 22 8.43 -39.33 -27.64
CA SER A 22 7.50 -40.41 -28.02
C SER A 22 6.47 -40.74 -26.93
N LEU A 23 6.67 -40.22 -25.71
CA LEU A 23 5.82 -40.46 -24.55
C LEU A 23 5.54 -39.15 -23.82
N VAL A 24 4.31 -38.96 -23.38
CA VAL A 24 3.87 -37.79 -22.59
C VAL A 24 3.36 -38.29 -21.24
N PRO A 25 3.73 -37.65 -20.11
CA PRO A 25 3.22 -38.05 -18.81
C PRO A 25 1.73 -37.72 -18.70
N CYS A 26 0.93 -38.67 -18.21
CA CYS A 26 -0.44 -38.41 -17.81
C CYS A 26 -0.43 -37.63 -16.49
N LEU A 27 -0.73 -36.33 -16.56
CA LEU A 27 -0.90 -35.46 -15.42
C LEU A 27 -2.36 -35.03 -15.31
N SER A 28 -2.92 -35.08 -14.11
CA SER A 28 -4.25 -34.56 -13.82
C SER A 28 -4.21 -33.07 -13.47
N ARG A 29 -5.37 -32.40 -13.55
CA ARG A 29 -5.47 -30.98 -13.14
C ARG A 29 -5.06 -30.79 -11.68
N THR A 30 -5.41 -31.73 -10.80
CA THR A 30 -5.03 -31.69 -9.38
C THR A 30 -3.51 -31.74 -9.22
N GLN A 31 -2.82 -32.60 -9.97
CA GLN A 31 -1.37 -32.70 -9.95
C GLN A 31 -0.70 -31.43 -10.48
N LEU A 32 -1.25 -30.81 -11.53
CA LEU A 32 -0.73 -29.53 -12.04
C LEU A 32 -0.83 -28.42 -10.99
N VAL A 33 -1.94 -28.35 -10.25
CA VAL A 33 -2.12 -27.40 -9.14
C VAL A 33 -1.10 -27.66 -8.02
N GLU A 34 -0.88 -28.93 -7.64
CA GLU A 34 0.14 -29.29 -6.65
C GLU A 34 1.56 -28.89 -7.10
N MET A 35 1.83 -28.95 -8.41
CA MET A 35 3.10 -28.52 -9.00
C MET A 35 3.23 -26.99 -9.12
N GLY A 36 2.18 -26.23 -8.78
CA GLY A 36 2.17 -24.76 -8.78
C GLY A 36 1.72 -24.13 -10.10
N VAL A 37 1.14 -24.91 -11.03
CA VAL A 37 0.57 -24.38 -12.28
C VAL A 37 -0.73 -23.64 -12.00
N ARG A 38 -0.88 -22.45 -12.57
CA ARG A 38 -2.03 -21.55 -12.43
C ARG A 38 -3.18 -21.97 -13.36
N VAL A 39 -3.80 -23.12 -13.07
CA VAL A 39 -4.79 -23.78 -13.94
C VAL A 39 -6.01 -22.91 -14.27
N GLU A 40 -6.38 -21.98 -13.39
CA GLU A 40 -7.48 -21.04 -13.57
C GLU A 40 -7.25 -20.05 -14.72
N SER A 41 -5.98 -19.85 -15.13
CA SER A 41 -5.64 -19.01 -16.29
C SER A 41 -5.90 -19.70 -17.63
N PHE A 42 -6.21 -20.99 -17.62
CA PHE A 42 -6.45 -21.80 -18.82
C PHE A 42 -7.82 -22.47 -18.75
N PRO A 43 -8.91 -21.77 -19.14
CA PRO A 43 -10.27 -22.29 -19.06
C PRO A 43 -10.47 -23.63 -19.78
N ALA A 44 -9.66 -23.93 -20.81
CA ALA A 44 -9.68 -25.20 -21.52
C ALA A 44 -9.34 -26.40 -20.61
N LEU A 45 -8.52 -26.22 -19.55
CA LEU A 45 -8.24 -27.26 -18.55
C LEU A 45 -9.47 -27.61 -17.71
N ASN A 46 -10.47 -26.74 -17.64
CA ASN A 46 -11.70 -27.00 -16.89
C ASN A 46 -12.73 -27.83 -17.65
N LEU A 47 -12.52 -28.03 -18.95
CA LEU A 47 -13.38 -28.86 -19.80
C LEU A 47 -13.09 -30.36 -19.66
N VAL A 48 -11.94 -30.71 -19.10
CA VAL A 48 -11.49 -32.08 -18.87
C VAL A 48 -11.80 -32.47 -17.41
N PRO A 49 -12.25 -33.71 -17.11
CA PRO A 49 -12.46 -34.17 -15.75
C PRO A 49 -11.20 -33.99 -14.88
N ALA A 50 -11.36 -33.62 -13.61
CA ALA A 50 -10.25 -33.20 -12.74
C ALA A 50 -9.14 -34.25 -12.56
N GLU A 51 -9.50 -35.53 -12.62
CA GLU A 51 -8.59 -36.67 -12.46
C GLU A 51 -8.12 -37.29 -13.77
N ALA A 52 -8.65 -36.84 -14.92
CA ALA A 52 -8.24 -37.35 -16.23
C ALA A 52 -6.91 -36.71 -16.68
N CYS A 53 -6.20 -37.40 -17.56
CA CYS A 53 -4.99 -36.87 -18.20
C CYS A 53 -5.34 -35.61 -18.99
N VAL A 54 -4.70 -34.49 -18.64
CA VAL A 54 -4.87 -33.23 -19.37
C VAL A 54 -3.74 -33.04 -20.37
N PRO A 55 -4.03 -32.64 -21.63
CA PRO A 55 -3.00 -32.29 -22.62
C PRO A 55 -2.42 -30.90 -22.28
N PHE A 56 -1.64 -30.84 -21.20
CA PHE A 56 -1.13 -29.59 -20.65
C PHE A 56 -0.19 -28.87 -21.61
N ASP A 57 0.54 -29.61 -22.44
CA ASP A 57 1.49 -29.15 -23.45
C ASP A 57 0.80 -28.51 -24.67
N GLU A 58 -0.42 -28.94 -25.00
CA GLU A 58 -1.23 -28.32 -26.04
C GLU A 58 -1.98 -27.08 -25.52
N ILE A 59 -2.43 -27.12 -24.26
CA ILE A 59 -3.24 -26.06 -23.65
C ILE A 59 -2.39 -24.91 -23.12
N ILE A 60 -1.21 -25.20 -22.55
CA ILE A 60 -0.28 -24.21 -22.01
C ILE A 60 0.82 -23.98 -23.04
N PRO A 61 0.85 -22.82 -23.72
CA PRO A 61 1.83 -22.56 -24.76
C PRO A 61 3.26 -22.70 -24.23
N GLN A 62 4.11 -23.45 -24.94
CA GLN A 62 5.52 -23.68 -24.57
C GLN A 62 5.74 -24.45 -23.26
N ALA A 63 4.70 -25.11 -22.72
CA ALA A 63 4.91 -26.16 -21.75
C ALA A 63 5.50 -27.40 -22.44
N SER A 64 6.39 -28.11 -21.75
CA SER A 64 7.02 -29.32 -22.27
C SER A 64 7.42 -30.28 -21.14
N SER A 65 7.63 -31.54 -21.52
CA SER A 65 8.13 -32.59 -20.65
C SER A 65 9.20 -33.40 -21.36
N HIS A 66 10.22 -33.83 -20.62
CA HIS A 66 11.27 -34.75 -21.08
C HIS A 66 11.51 -35.81 -20.02
N PHE A 67 11.48 -37.08 -20.39
CA PHE A 67 11.79 -38.18 -19.47
C PHE A 67 13.15 -38.79 -19.79
N ASP A 68 14.10 -38.62 -18.87
CA ASP A 68 15.40 -39.28 -18.94
C ASP A 68 15.30 -40.67 -18.32
N PHE A 69 15.30 -41.70 -19.16
CA PHE A 69 15.26 -43.10 -18.73
C PHE A 69 16.51 -43.55 -17.96
N SER A 70 17.67 -42.96 -18.24
CA SER A 70 18.94 -43.33 -17.61
C SER A 70 18.99 -42.82 -16.17
N GLU A 71 18.47 -41.62 -15.94
CA GLU A 71 18.38 -41.00 -14.61
C GLU A 71 17.05 -41.27 -13.89
N GLN A 72 16.08 -41.90 -14.56
CA GLN A 72 14.70 -42.06 -14.09
C GLN A 72 14.07 -40.73 -13.66
N LYS A 73 14.28 -39.69 -14.47
CA LYS A 73 13.97 -38.31 -14.14
C LYS A 73 13.00 -37.70 -15.15
N LEU A 74 11.84 -37.28 -14.68
CA LEU A 74 10.90 -36.47 -15.45
C LEU A 74 11.22 -34.98 -15.25
N VAL A 75 11.59 -34.30 -16.32
CA VAL A 75 11.79 -32.85 -16.37
C VAL A 75 10.55 -32.23 -16.99
N LEU A 76 9.86 -31.39 -16.22
CA LEU A 76 8.72 -30.59 -16.69
C LEU A 76 9.17 -29.12 -16.79
N SER A 77 8.81 -28.47 -17.88
CA SER A 77 9.06 -27.05 -18.11
C SER A 77 7.74 -26.35 -18.37
N PHE A 78 7.41 -25.37 -17.54
CA PHE A 78 6.24 -24.51 -17.70
C PHE A 78 6.69 -23.06 -17.79
N PRO A 79 6.10 -22.24 -18.70
CA PRO A 79 6.36 -20.81 -18.71
C PRO A 79 6.06 -20.19 -17.35
N GLN A 80 6.87 -19.24 -16.91
CA GLN A 80 6.73 -18.64 -15.58
C GLN A 80 5.40 -17.88 -15.42
N ALA A 81 4.83 -17.34 -16.49
CA ALA A 81 3.49 -16.72 -16.48
C ALA A 81 2.34 -17.74 -16.29
N ALA A 82 2.58 -19.03 -16.52
CA ALA A 82 1.63 -20.12 -16.30
C ALA A 82 1.70 -20.70 -14.88
N MET A 83 2.63 -20.21 -14.05
CA MET A 83 2.84 -20.67 -12.67
C MET A 83 2.29 -19.65 -11.67
N HIS A 84 1.90 -20.12 -10.48
CA HIS A 84 1.66 -19.23 -9.35
C HIS A 84 2.97 -18.55 -8.96
N GLN A 85 3.00 -17.22 -9.05
CA GLN A 85 4.15 -16.44 -8.65
C GLN A 85 4.04 -16.13 -7.17
N VAL A 86 5.00 -16.63 -6.39
CA VAL A 86 5.19 -16.20 -5.01
C VAL A 86 6.14 -15.02 -5.05
N ALA A 87 5.64 -13.82 -4.74
CA ALA A 87 6.47 -12.63 -4.72
C ALA A 87 7.62 -12.78 -3.72
N ARG A 88 8.80 -12.25 -4.06
CA ARG A 88 9.96 -12.29 -3.16
C ARG A 88 9.63 -11.65 -1.82
N GLY A 89 10.01 -12.32 -0.74
CA GLY A 89 9.73 -11.87 0.62
C GLY A 89 8.31 -12.18 1.10
N THR A 90 7.51 -12.95 0.35
CA THR A 90 6.21 -13.42 0.84
C THR A 90 6.39 -14.30 2.07
N VAL A 91 5.73 -13.92 3.17
CA VAL A 91 5.63 -14.72 4.38
C VAL A 91 4.22 -15.31 4.44
N PRO A 92 4.08 -16.64 4.51
CA PRO A 92 2.78 -17.28 4.68
C PRO A 92 2.00 -16.70 5.85
N GLU A 93 0.72 -16.41 5.64
CA GLU A 93 -0.17 -15.83 6.66
C GLU A 93 -0.28 -16.70 7.92
N SER A 94 -0.12 -18.01 7.78
CA SER A 94 -0.10 -18.95 8.91
C SER A 94 1.09 -18.76 9.86
N LEU A 95 2.13 -18.03 9.44
CA LEU A 95 3.29 -17.69 10.26
C LEU A 95 3.16 -16.32 10.93
N TRP A 96 2.09 -15.57 10.68
CA TRP A 96 1.90 -14.24 11.27
C TRP A 96 1.47 -14.40 12.73
N ASP A 97 2.25 -13.81 13.63
CA ASP A 97 2.00 -13.87 15.08
C ASP A 97 1.22 -12.65 15.54
N GLU A 98 0.16 -12.89 16.31
CA GLU A 98 -0.62 -11.85 16.99
C GLU A 98 0.12 -11.30 18.23
N GLY A 99 1.30 -11.81 18.53
CA GLY A 99 2.12 -11.41 19.65
C GLY A 99 1.49 -11.75 21.01
N ILE A 100 2.06 -11.18 22.06
CA ILE A 100 1.68 -11.51 23.43
C ILE A 100 0.72 -10.48 24.04
N PRO A 101 -0.14 -10.90 24.98
CA PRO A 101 -0.86 -9.96 25.83
C PRO A 101 0.11 -9.06 26.60
N ALA A 102 -0.03 -7.75 26.45
CA ALA A 102 0.89 -6.78 27.05
C ALA A 102 0.20 -5.45 27.35
N LEU A 103 0.57 -4.84 28.47
CA LEU A 103 0.28 -3.44 28.78
C LEU A 103 1.43 -2.57 28.32
N LEU A 104 1.12 -1.45 27.69
CA LEU A 104 2.06 -0.49 27.13
C LEU A 104 1.83 0.87 27.78
N LEU A 105 2.92 1.54 28.15
CA LEU A 105 2.89 2.92 28.64
C LEU A 105 4.14 3.65 28.14
N ASP A 106 3.92 4.70 27.39
CA ASP A 106 4.93 5.65 26.94
C ASP A 106 4.56 7.03 27.46
N TYR A 107 5.53 7.75 28.01
CA TYR A 107 5.33 9.05 28.64
C TYR A 107 6.46 10.02 28.27
N SER A 108 6.08 11.27 28.02
CA SER A 108 7.04 12.37 27.83
C SER A 108 6.60 13.56 28.67
N PHE A 109 7.47 14.00 29.57
CA PHE A 109 7.22 15.13 30.45
C PHE A 109 8.21 16.25 30.13
N SER A 110 7.68 17.45 29.89
CA SER A 110 8.46 18.66 29.68
C SER A 110 7.96 19.79 30.57
N GLY A 111 8.87 20.68 30.94
CA GLY A 111 8.55 21.82 31.78
C GLY A 111 9.46 23.00 31.49
N SER A 112 8.92 24.20 31.67
CA SER A 112 9.64 25.46 31.57
C SER A 112 9.19 26.41 32.64
N ASN A 113 10.15 27.02 33.33
CA ASN A 113 9.92 28.12 34.26
C ASN A 113 10.53 29.35 33.63
N SER A 114 9.73 30.38 33.40
CA SER A 114 10.17 31.66 32.85
C SER A 114 9.86 32.79 33.80
N GLU A 115 10.80 33.72 33.88
CA GLU A 115 10.72 34.92 34.68
C GLU A 115 10.81 36.11 33.73
N TYR A 116 9.82 37.01 33.80
CA TYR A 116 9.74 38.19 32.96
C TYR A 116 9.64 39.42 33.84
N ASP A 117 10.56 40.36 33.65
CA ASP A 117 10.43 41.69 34.25
C ASP A 117 9.32 42.46 33.53
N SER A 118 8.33 42.91 34.30
CA SER A 118 7.25 43.77 33.87
C SER A 118 7.42 45.15 34.48
N THR A 119 7.44 46.18 33.64
CA THR A 119 7.36 47.58 34.10
C THR A 119 5.89 47.95 34.26
N GLY A 120 5.44 48.01 35.51
CA GLY A 120 4.22 48.66 35.94
C GLY A 120 4.36 50.18 36.01
N SER A 121 3.28 50.87 36.37
CA SER A 121 3.25 52.33 36.46
C SER A 121 4.05 52.81 37.67
N SER A 122 5.14 53.53 37.43
CA SER A 122 5.89 54.17 38.51
C SER A 122 5.03 55.22 39.22
N SER A 123 5.01 55.19 40.55
CA SER A 123 4.22 56.10 41.38
C SER A 123 5.12 56.88 42.31
N SER A 124 4.79 58.14 42.57
CA SER A 124 5.50 58.96 43.56
C SER A 124 4.54 59.63 44.51
N TYR A 125 4.80 59.53 45.81
CA TYR A 125 4.05 60.24 46.85
C TYR A 125 4.99 60.97 47.80
N VAL A 126 4.47 62.02 48.41
CA VAL A 126 5.21 62.84 49.38
C VAL A 126 4.63 62.57 50.77
N ASP A 127 5.49 62.26 51.73
CA ASP A 127 5.05 62.04 53.11
C ASP A 127 4.91 63.34 53.92
N ASP A 128 4.33 63.25 55.12
CA ASP A 128 4.08 64.39 56.01
C ASP A 128 5.36 65.13 56.46
N ASN A 129 6.54 64.51 56.29
CA ASN A 129 7.85 65.11 56.52
C ASN A 129 8.45 65.77 55.26
N GLY A 130 7.72 65.80 54.14
CA GLY A 130 8.14 66.42 52.89
C GLY A 130 9.14 65.58 52.08
N THR A 131 9.33 64.30 52.39
CA THR A 131 10.19 63.42 51.61
C THR A 131 9.44 62.78 50.46
N VAL A 132 10.06 62.77 49.27
CA VAL A 132 9.49 62.19 48.04
C VAL A 132 9.89 60.72 47.96
N HIS A 133 8.90 59.83 47.90
CA HIS A 133 9.09 58.39 47.69
C HIS A 133 8.82 58.08 46.21
N HIS A 134 9.77 57.41 45.55
CA HIS A 134 9.61 56.88 44.19
C HIS A 134 9.44 55.35 44.26
N ASP A 135 8.35 54.85 43.73
CA ASP A 135 8.14 53.43 43.48
C ASP A 135 8.29 53.18 41.97
N ASP A 136 9.35 52.48 41.59
CA ASP A 136 9.72 52.26 40.18
C ASP A 136 8.79 51.26 39.47
N GLY A 137 7.79 50.69 40.17
CA GLY A 137 6.73 49.87 39.56
C GLY A 137 7.25 48.62 38.87
N LYS A 138 8.45 48.13 39.21
CA LYS A 138 9.01 46.90 38.63
C LYS A 138 8.36 45.69 39.30
N ASP A 139 7.57 44.95 38.52
CA ASP A 139 6.99 43.68 38.93
C ASP A 139 7.68 42.53 38.19
N THR A 140 7.99 41.45 38.89
CA THR A 140 8.55 40.25 38.27
C THR A 140 7.45 39.20 38.10
N LEU A 141 7.08 38.90 36.86
CA LEU A 141 6.10 37.88 36.53
C LEU A 141 6.79 36.53 36.38
N LYS A 142 6.33 35.55 37.15
CA LYS A 142 6.77 34.15 37.02
C LYS A 142 5.71 33.36 36.27
N SER A 143 6.12 32.62 35.26
CA SER A 143 5.27 31.75 34.47
C SER A 143 5.86 30.35 34.45
N ASP A 144 5.12 29.40 35.02
CA ASP A 144 5.46 27.99 35.00
C ASP A 144 4.54 27.28 34.00
N SER A 145 5.14 26.47 33.14
CA SER A 145 4.43 25.64 32.16
C SER A 145 4.95 24.21 32.24
N TYR A 146 4.06 23.25 32.47
CA TYR A 146 4.35 21.83 32.48
C TYR A 146 3.45 21.11 31.48
N TYR A 147 3.98 20.10 30.82
CA TYR A 147 3.27 19.31 29.83
C TYR A 147 3.66 17.84 29.96
N LEU A 148 2.66 16.98 30.03
CA LEU A 148 2.81 15.53 30.05
C LEU A 148 2.06 14.95 28.85
N ASN A 149 2.77 14.19 28.05
CA ASN A 149 2.25 13.35 26.99
C ASN A 149 2.15 11.92 27.51
N LEU A 150 0.99 11.28 27.39
CA LEU A 150 0.79 9.90 27.83
C LEU A 150 0.18 9.07 26.71
N ARG A 151 0.89 8.03 26.27
CA ARG A 151 0.44 7.05 25.29
C ARG A 151 0.34 5.70 25.99
N SER A 152 -0.88 5.25 26.21
CA SER A 152 -1.15 3.97 26.85
C SER A 152 -1.71 2.97 25.85
N GLY A 153 -1.51 1.68 26.11
CA GLY A 153 -2.02 0.64 25.24
C GLY A 153 -2.19 -0.70 25.94
N LEU A 154 -3.07 -1.50 25.35
CA LEU A 154 -3.26 -2.90 25.72
C LEU A 154 -3.26 -3.73 24.44
N ASN A 155 -2.49 -4.80 24.45
CA ASN A 155 -2.53 -5.84 23.44
C ASN A 155 -3.19 -7.06 24.06
N LEU A 156 -4.17 -7.64 23.37
CA LEU A 156 -4.81 -8.89 23.79
C LEU A 156 -5.19 -9.71 22.55
N GLY A 157 -4.37 -10.71 22.22
CA GLY A 157 -4.44 -11.38 20.92
C GLY A 157 -4.33 -10.37 19.78
N ALA A 158 -5.19 -10.49 18.78
CA ALA A 158 -5.21 -9.61 17.61
C ALA A 158 -5.69 -8.17 17.89
N TRP A 159 -6.22 -7.90 19.08
CA TRP A 159 -6.80 -6.61 19.44
C TRP A 159 -5.78 -5.67 20.05
N ARG A 160 -5.69 -4.46 19.50
CA ARG A 160 -4.77 -3.41 19.93
C ARG A 160 -5.57 -2.19 20.37
N LEU A 161 -5.65 -1.98 21.68
CA LEU A 161 -6.21 -0.76 22.26
C LEU A 161 -5.08 0.27 22.42
N ARG A 162 -5.31 1.49 21.97
CA ARG A 162 -4.39 2.63 22.15
C ARG A 162 -5.18 3.83 22.66
N ASN A 163 -4.59 4.55 23.60
CA ASN A 163 -5.08 5.83 24.08
C ASN A 163 -3.95 6.85 24.05
N TYR A 164 -4.27 8.06 23.61
CA TYR A 164 -3.37 9.20 23.62
C TYR A 164 -4.01 10.34 24.42
N SER A 165 -3.38 10.70 25.53
CA SER A 165 -3.85 11.77 26.41
C SER A 165 -2.72 12.74 26.71
N THR A 166 -3.06 13.99 26.98
CA THR A 166 -2.10 15.01 27.37
C THR A 166 -2.60 15.75 28.60
N TRP A 167 -1.68 16.08 29.49
CA TRP A 167 -1.92 16.96 30.60
C TRP A 167 -1.05 18.19 30.46
N SER A 168 -1.63 19.36 30.68
CA SER A 168 -0.89 20.61 30.67
C SER A 168 -1.22 21.42 31.91
N HIS A 169 -0.22 22.11 32.43
CA HIS A 169 -0.38 23.09 33.49
C HIS A 169 0.32 24.38 33.09
N SER A 170 -0.42 25.48 32.97
CA SER A 170 0.14 26.78 32.65
C SER A 170 -0.64 27.88 33.37
N GLY A 171 0.07 28.86 33.93
CA GLY A 171 -0.54 30.02 34.60
C GLY A 171 -1.48 29.64 35.75
N GLY A 172 -1.17 28.55 36.48
CA GLY A 172 -1.98 28.06 37.61
C GLY A 172 -3.20 27.22 37.22
N LYS A 173 -3.48 26.99 35.93
CA LYS A 173 -4.56 26.11 35.46
C LYS A 173 -3.98 24.78 34.99
N ALA A 174 -4.56 23.68 35.43
CA ALA A 174 -4.26 22.33 34.94
C ALA A 174 -5.42 21.81 34.09
N GLN A 175 -5.11 21.19 32.95
CA GLN A 175 -6.08 20.59 32.04
C GLN A 175 -5.60 19.20 31.62
N TRP A 176 -6.53 18.26 31.52
CA TRP A 176 -6.29 16.94 30.97
C TRP A 176 -7.16 16.75 29.73
N ASP A 177 -6.53 16.50 28.59
CA ASP A 177 -7.18 16.31 27.30
C ASP A 177 -6.98 14.88 26.81
N ASN A 178 -8.06 14.20 26.51
CA ASN A 178 -8.01 12.92 25.80
C ASN A 178 -8.02 13.21 24.29
N ILE A 179 -6.87 13.04 23.64
CA ILE A 179 -6.71 13.30 22.20
C ILE A 179 -7.41 12.23 21.38
N GLY A 180 -7.36 10.97 21.84
CA GLY A 180 -8.08 9.91 21.14
C GLY A 180 -7.88 8.54 21.76
N THR A 181 -8.89 7.70 21.61
CA THR A 181 -8.86 6.28 21.96
C THR A 181 -9.30 5.44 20.78
N SER A 182 -8.47 4.49 20.38
CA SER A 182 -8.74 3.62 19.25
C SER A 182 -8.49 2.15 19.59
N LEU A 183 -9.29 1.29 18.97
CA LEU A 183 -9.18 -0.15 19.03
C LEU A 183 -9.02 -0.65 17.59
N SER A 184 -7.89 -1.28 17.30
CA SER A 184 -7.61 -1.83 15.97
C SER A 184 -7.40 -3.34 15.99
N ARG A 185 -7.66 -3.96 14.82
CA ARG A 185 -7.43 -5.37 14.55
C ARG A 185 -7.19 -5.60 13.06
N ALA A 186 -6.19 -6.42 12.74
CA ALA A 186 -5.97 -6.93 11.39
C ALA A 186 -7.03 -7.99 10.99
N ILE A 187 -7.54 -7.88 9.77
CA ILE A 187 -8.45 -8.84 9.13
C ILE A 187 -7.71 -9.44 7.93
N ILE A 188 -6.91 -10.47 8.23
CA ILE A 188 -5.95 -11.08 7.30
C ILE A 188 -6.58 -11.50 5.95
N PRO A 189 -7.75 -12.18 5.90
CA PRO A 189 -8.34 -12.61 4.63
C PRO A 189 -8.68 -11.46 3.66
N PHE A 190 -8.84 -10.24 4.17
CA PHE A 190 -9.14 -9.05 3.37
C PHE A 190 -7.94 -8.12 3.23
N LYS A 191 -6.77 -8.49 3.78
CA LYS A 191 -5.57 -7.66 3.84
C LYS A 191 -5.90 -6.24 4.32
N ALA A 192 -6.68 -6.16 5.40
CA ALA A 192 -7.25 -4.92 5.89
C ALA A 192 -7.12 -4.77 7.40
N GLN A 193 -7.13 -3.52 7.85
CA GLN A 193 -7.20 -3.17 9.25
C GLN A 193 -8.59 -2.60 9.57
N LEU A 194 -9.25 -3.19 10.56
CA LEU A 194 -10.41 -2.63 11.21
C LEU A 194 -9.94 -1.70 12.34
N THR A 195 -10.39 -0.46 12.34
CA THR A 195 -10.13 0.54 13.40
C THR A 195 -11.45 1.09 13.91
N MET A 196 -11.65 1.07 15.22
CA MET A 196 -12.82 1.61 15.91
C MET A 196 -12.41 2.66 16.94
N GLY A 197 -13.24 3.67 17.16
CA GLY A 197 -12.93 4.81 18.02
C GLY A 197 -12.40 6.00 17.23
N ASP A 198 -11.46 6.74 17.83
CA ASP A 198 -10.88 7.95 17.24
C ASP A 198 -9.83 7.61 16.18
N THR A 199 -10.00 8.12 14.96
CA THR A 199 -9.10 7.89 13.83
C THR A 199 -9.25 9.00 12.79
N ALA A 200 -8.52 8.90 11.69
CA ALA A 200 -8.63 9.80 10.55
C ALA A 200 -8.64 9.01 9.24
N THR A 201 -9.36 9.53 8.25
CA THR A 201 -9.34 8.97 6.88
C THR A 201 -8.02 9.27 6.17
N ALA A 202 -7.63 8.45 5.19
CA ALA A 202 -6.29 8.48 4.59
C ALA A 202 -5.98 9.75 3.75
N GLY A 203 -7.01 10.42 3.22
CA GLY A 203 -6.81 11.64 2.44
C GLY A 203 -6.42 11.42 0.96
N ASP A 204 -6.58 10.22 0.41
CA ASP A 204 -6.15 9.89 -0.96
C ASP A 204 -7.01 10.61 -2.02
N ILE A 205 -8.33 10.60 -1.84
CA ILE A 205 -9.33 11.14 -2.78
C ILE A 205 -9.93 12.43 -2.22
N PHE A 206 -10.54 12.36 -1.04
CA PHE A 206 -11.03 13.52 -0.29
C PHE A 206 -10.00 14.00 0.73
N ASP A 207 -10.22 15.17 1.32
CA ASP A 207 -9.42 15.63 2.45
C ASP A 207 -9.53 14.65 3.63
N SER A 208 -8.45 14.54 4.42
CA SER A 208 -8.44 13.70 5.62
C SER A 208 -9.38 14.29 6.68
N VAL A 209 -10.27 13.45 7.20
CA VAL A 209 -11.29 13.82 8.18
C VAL A 209 -11.01 13.08 9.48
N GLN A 210 -10.82 13.82 10.56
CA GLN A 210 -10.78 13.24 11.91
C GLN A 210 -12.19 12.80 12.31
N MET A 211 -12.31 11.58 12.81
CA MET A 211 -13.60 10.99 13.12
C MET A 211 -13.55 10.09 14.35
N ARG A 212 -14.72 9.91 14.96
CA ARG A 212 -14.99 8.84 15.92
C ARG A 212 -16.01 7.88 15.32
N GLY A 213 -15.63 6.63 15.11
CA GLY A 213 -16.49 5.66 14.45
C GLY A 213 -15.81 4.34 14.18
N ALA A 214 -16.10 3.73 13.02
CA ALA A 214 -15.46 2.52 12.55
C ALA A 214 -14.94 2.71 11.12
N MET A 215 -13.75 2.18 10.86
CA MET A 215 -13.10 2.20 9.55
C MET A 215 -12.52 0.83 9.24
N LEU A 216 -12.79 0.32 8.04
CA LEU A 216 -12.11 -0.84 7.46
C LEU A 216 -11.35 -0.36 6.23
N ALA A 217 -10.03 -0.45 6.27
CA ALA A 217 -9.18 -0.03 5.16
C ALA A 217 -8.18 -1.13 4.81
N SER A 218 -7.89 -1.30 3.52
CA SER A 218 -6.79 -2.14 3.05
C SER A 218 -5.46 -1.66 3.63
N ASP A 219 -4.62 -2.59 4.06
CA ASP A 219 -3.32 -2.31 4.65
C ASP A 219 -2.21 -2.83 3.73
N GLU A 220 -1.48 -1.90 3.10
CA GLU A 220 -0.38 -2.23 2.21
C GLU A 220 0.80 -2.86 2.95
N GLU A 221 0.90 -2.70 4.27
CA GLU A 221 1.94 -3.36 5.07
C GLU A 221 1.71 -4.88 5.17
N MET A 222 0.50 -5.35 4.90
CA MET A 222 0.21 -6.79 4.80
C MET A 222 0.68 -7.41 3.47
N LEU A 223 1.12 -6.59 2.51
CA LEU A 223 1.72 -7.06 1.27
C LEU A 223 3.25 -7.21 1.45
N PRO A 224 3.88 -8.17 0.73
CA PRO A 224 5.34 -8.25 0.66
C PRO A 224 5.94 -6.92 0.20
N ASP A 225 7.12 -6.55 0.71
CA ASP A 225 7.79 -5.29 0.35
C ASP A 225 7.97 -5.12 -1.18
N SER A 226 8.20 -6.23 -1.88
CA SER A 226 8.32 -6.30 -3.34
C SER A 226 7.03 -5.96 -4.08
N GLN A 227 5.89 -5.92 -3.39
CA GLN A 227 4.54 -5.64 -3.92
C GLN A 227 3.93 -4.32 -3.41
N ARG A 228 4.59 -3.63 -2.49
CA ARG A 228 4.13 -2.33 -1.97
C ARG A 228 4.30 -1.23 -3.02
N GLY A 229 3.41 -0.25 -3.00
CA GLY A 229 3.43 0.89 -3.91
C GLY A 229 3.41 0.55 -5.41
N PHE A 230 3.57 1.58 -6.24
CA PHE A 230 3.56 1.42 -7.69
C PHE A 230 4.96 1.02 -8.21
N ALA A 231 5.00 -0.11 -8.92
CA ALA A 231 6.07 -0.50 -9.82
C ALA A 231 5.42 -1.08 -11.10
N PRO A 232 5.99 -0.85 -12.30
CA PRO A 232 5.43 -1.37 -13.54
C PRO A 232 5.62 -2.89 -13.60
N ILE A 233 4.64 -3.60 -14.12
CA ILE A 233 4.78 -5.03 -14.42
C ILE A 233 5.55 -5.19 -15.72
N VAL A 234 6.68 -5.89 -15.67
CA VAL A 234 7.50 -6.17 -16.87
C VAL A 234 7.02 -7.48 -17.49
N ARG A 235 6.54 -7.43 -18.74
CA ARG A 235 6.10 -8.60 -19.50
C ARG A 235 7.08 -8.88 -20.65
N GLY A 236 7.35 -10.15 -20.93
CA GLY A 236 8.25 -10.56 -22.01
C GLY A 236 8.08 -12.03 -22.41
N ILE A 237 8.82 -12.44 -23.45
CA ILE A 237 8.86 -13.83 -23.92
C ILE A 237 10.33 -14.25 -24.03
N ALA A 238 10.72 -15.31 -23.34
CA ALA A 238 12.02 -15.95 -23.48
C ALA A 238 11.96 -17.07 -24.52
N LYS A 239 12.98 -17.21 -25.36
CA LYS A 239 13.06 -18.30 -26.35
C LYS A 239 13.61 -19.58 -25.75
N SER A 240 14.43 -19.45 -24.71
CA SER A 240 15.12 -20.54 -24.02
C SER A 240 15.09 -20.32 -22.49
N ASN A 241 15.84 -21.13 -21.74
CA ASN A 241 16.14 -20.83 -20.34
C ASN A 241 16.95 -19.52 -20.31
N ALA A 242 16.31 -18.42 -19.94
CA ALA A 242 16.89 -17.09 -20.03
C ALA A 242 17.14 -16.47 -18.66
N GLU A 243 18.21 -15.69 -18.55
CA GLU A 243 18.45 -14.79 -17.43
C GLU A 243 17.80 -13.43 -17.75
N VAL A 244 16.84 -13.02 -16.93
CA VAL A 244 16.22 -11.70 -17.00
C VAL A 244 16.85 -10.81 -15.94
N SER A 245 17.53 -9.77 -16.38
CA SER A 245 18.08 -8.71 -15.53
C SER A 245 17.34 -7.39 -15.78
N ILE A 246 16.98 -6.69 -14.70
CA ILE A 246 16.41 -5.34 -14.77
C ILE A 246 17.42 -4.39 -14.15
N GLU A 247 17.81 -3.40 -14.93
CA GLU A 247 18.73 -2.34 -14.54
C GLU A 247 17.97 -1.02 -14.37
N GLN A 248 18.37 -0.23 -13.38
CA GLN A 248 17.94 1.16 -13.23
C GLN A 248 19.16 2.01 -12.90
N ASN A 249 19.33 3.12 -13.63
CA ASN A 249 20.52 3.98 -13.52
C ASN A 249 21.85 3.21 -13.66
N GLY A 250 21.87 2.13 -14.47
CA GLY A 250 23.04 1.29 -14.70
C GLY A 250 23.33 0.25 -13.59
N TYR A 251 22.52 0.19 -12.53
CA TYR A 251 22.64 -0.84 -11.49
C TYR A 251 21.61 -1.95 -11.72
N VAL A 252 22.02 -3.21 -11.63
CA VAL A 252 21.09 -4.36 -11.66
C VAL A 252 20.31 -4.39 -10.35
N ILE A 253 19.02 -4.05 -10.42
CA ILE A 253 18.11 -4.03 -9.27
C ILE A 253 17.31 -5.32 -9.13
N TYR A 254 17.22 -6.10 -10.21
CA TYR A 254 16.54 -7.39 -10.23
C TYR A 254 17.24 -8.35 -11.18
N ARG A 255 17.37 -9.61 -10.76
CA ARG A 255 17.86 -10.70 -11.61
C ARG A 255 17.13 -11.98 -11.28
N THR A 256 16.69 -12.71 -12.30
CA THR A 256 16.05 -14.02 -12.17
C THR A 256 16.29 -14.89 -13.40
N TYR A 257 16.09 -16.20 -13.28
CA TYR A 257 16.02 -17.11 -14.42
C TYR A 257 14.56 -17.45 -14.71
N VAL A 258 14.19 -17.50 -15.99
CA VAL A 258 12.85 -17.88 -16.45
C VAL A 258 12.94 -19.05 -17.42
N GLN A 259 11.92 -19.90 -17.43
CA GLN A 259 11.78 -20.98 -18.39
C GLN A 259 11.35 -20.42 -19.77
N PRO A 260 11.52 -21.19 -20.86
CA PRO A 260 11.08 -20.79 -22.19
C PRO A 260 9.61 -20.41 -22.20
N GLY A 261 9.34 -19.27 -22.83
CA GLY A 261 8.01 -18.73 -23.04
C GLY A 261 7.71 -17.47 -22.27
N ALA A 262 6.42 -17.17 -22.13
CA ALA A 262 5.96 -15.92 -21.54
C ALA A 262 6.30 -15.84 -20.04
N PHE A 263 6.78 -14.67 -19.63
CA PHE A 263 7.04 -14.34 -18.23
C PHE A 263 6.47 -12.97 -17.88
N GLU A 264 6.14 -12.79 -16.61
CA GLU A 264 5.78 -11.50 -16.03
C GLU A 264 6.54 -11.31 -14.72
N ILE A 265 7.12 -10.12 -14.52
CA ILE A 265 7.77 -9.72 -13.27
C ILE A 265 6.88 -8.68 -12.60
N ASN A 266 6.22 -9.09 -11.52
CA ASN A 266 5.28 -8.26 -10.75
C ASN A 266 5.77 -8.00 -9.31
N ASP A 267 6.98 -8.45 -8.96
CA ASP A 267 7.61 -8.36 -7.64
C ASP A 267 8.84 -7.44 -7.64
N LEU A 268 8.80 -6.39 -8.46
CA LEU A 268 9.81 -5.34 -8.43
C LEU A 268 9.57 -4.42 -7.23
N TYR A 269 10.61 -4.24 -6.40
CA TYR A 269 10.56 -3.27 -5.31
C TYR A 269 10.27 -1.87 -5.85
N PRO A 270 9.40 -1.09 -5.17
CA PRO A 270 9.21 0.32 -5.54
C PRO A 270 10.52 1.07 -5.28
N THR A 271 11.07 1.72 -6.30
CA THR A 271 12.23 2.61 -6.12
C THR A 271 11.73 4.02 -5.86
N ALA A 272 12.24 4.67 -4.80
CA ALA A 272 11.86 6.03 -4.43
C ALA A 272 12.13 7.04 -5.55
N ASN A 273 13.16 6.75 -6.36
CA ASN A 273 13.47 7.50 -7.57
C ASN A 273 12.73 6.87 -8.75
N SER A 274 11.89 7.68 -9.39
CA SER A 274 11.39 7.36 -10.72
C SER A 274 12.59 7.35 -11.69
N GLY A 275 12.62 6.44 -12.66
CA GLY A 275 13.73 6.30 -13.62
C GLY A 275 13.55 5.07 -14.49
N ASP A 276 13.89 5.16 -15.78
CA ASP A 276 13.62 4.12 -16.75
C ASP A 276 14.29 2.78 -16.37
N LEU A 277 13.56 1.68 -16.58
CA LEU A 277 14.04 0.34 -16.30
C LEU A 277 14.56 -0.28 -17.60
N THR A 278 15.85 -0.61 -17.66
CA THR A 278 16.41 -1.36 -18.79
C THR A 278 16.28 -2.84 -18.52
N VAL A 279 15.45 -3.53 -19.31
CA VAL A 279 15.23 -4.96 -19.20
C VAL A 279 16.14 -5.67 -20.20
N ILE A 280 16.94 -6.61 -19.71
CA ILE A 280 17.90 -7.41 -20.48
C ILE A 280 17.51 -8.87 -20.32
N ILE A 281 17.19 -9.53 -21.42
CA ILE A 281 16.89 -10.96 -21.49
C ILE A 281 18.08 -11.62 -22.17
N LYS A 282 18.87 -12.39 -21.43
CA LYS A 282 20.01 -13.14 -21.94
C LYS A 282 19.62 -14.61 -22.11
N GLU A 283 19.56 -15.06 -23.35
CA GLU A 283 19.20 -16.43 -23.73
C GLU A 283 20.36 -17.41 -23.49
N ALA A 284 20.07 -18.72 -23.50
CA ALA A 284 21.06 -19.77 -23.25
C ALA A 284 22.18 -19.82 -24.31
N ASP A 285 21.92 -19.33 -25.53
CA ASP A 285 22.91 -19.20 -26.61
C ASP A 285 23.82 -17.96 -26.47
N GLY A 286 23.57 -17.14 -25.45
CA GLY A 286 24.29 -15.89 -25.19
C GLY A 286 23.73 -14.68 -25.94
N SER A 287 22.69 -14.83 -26.76
CA SER A 287 22.02 -13.69 -27.38
C SER A 287 21.28 -12.85 -26.33
N GLU A 288 21.28 -11.52 -26.51
CA GLU A 288 20.62 -10.59 -25.59
C GLU A 288 19.51 -9.81 -26.30
N GLN A 289 18.35 -9.74 -25.66
CA GLN A 289 17.27 -8.83 -26.04
C GLN A 289 17.18 -7.73 -25.00
N ARG A 290 17.16 -6.48 -25.44
CA ARG A 290 17.12 -5.30 -24.56
C ARG A 290 15.94 -4.42 -24.91
N PHE A 291 15.16 -4.03 -23.91
CA PHE A 291 14.11 -3.03 -24.07
C PHE A 291 14.00 -2.16 -22.82
N ILE A 292 13.50 -0.95 -23.00
CA ILE A 292 13.29 0.00 -21.91
C ILE A 292 11.82 -0.07 -21.50
N GLN A 293 11.59 -0.28 -20.21
CA GLN A 293 10.30 -0.13 -19.53
C GLN A 293 10.33 1.19 -18.76
N PRO A 294 9.69 2.25 -19.28
CA PRO A 294 9.70 3.53 -18.59
C PRO A 294 8.98 3.49 -17.24
N PHE A 295 9.49 4.26 -16.26
CA PHE A 295 8.92 4.30 -14.91
C PHE A 295 8.82 5.73 -14.37
N SER A 296 7.58 6.18 -14.17
CA SER A 296 7.21 7.40 -13.45
C SER A 296 5.96 7.09 -12.61
N SER A 297 5.88 7.63 -11.40
CA SER A 297 4.76 7.38 -10.49
C SER A 297 4.23 8.67 -9.88
N VAL A 298 2.92 8.68 -9.60
CA VAL A 298 2.27 9.64 -8.68
C VAL A 298 1.76 8.87 -7.47
N PRO A 299 1.60 9.51 -6.29
CA PRO A 299 1.21 8.82 -5.06
C PRO A 299 -0.09 8.01 -5.12
N ILE A 300 -1.01 8.35 -6.05
CA ILE A 300 -2.29 7.66 -6.20
C ILE A 300 -2.23 6.40 -7.09
N PHE A 301 -1.11 6.14 -7.77
CA PHE A 301 -0.99 4.96 -8.62
C PHE A 301 -0.93 3.67 -7.82
N GLN A 302 -1.66 2.68 -8.31
CA GLN A 302 -1.70 1.34 -7.76
C GLN A 302 -1.15 0.37 -8.80
N ARG A 303 -0.45 -0.66 -8.31
CA ARG A 303 0.08 -1.73 -9.15
C ARG A 303 -1.07 -2.48 -9.83
N GLU A 304 -0.86 -2.94 -11.06
CA GLU A 304 -1.89 -3.66 -11.81
C GLU A 304 -2.43 -4.86 -11.01
N GLY A 305 -3.75 -4.95 -10.88
CA GLY A 305 -4.45 -5.96 -10.08
C GLY A 305 -4.60 -5.63 -8.59
N HIS A 306 -3.95 -4.57 -8.08
CA HIS A 306 -4.09 -4.17 -6.67
C HIS A 306 -5.29 -3.25 -6.48
N LEU A 307 -6.08 -3.56 -5.45
CA LEU A 307 -7.21 -2.76 -4.98
C LEU A 307 -6.87 -2.18 -3.61
N LYS A 308 -6.74 -0.85 -3.55
CA LYS A 308 -6.74 -0.11 -2.29
C LYS A 308 -8.16 0.39 -2.02
N TYR A 309 -8.67 0.13 -0.83
CA TYR A 309 -10.03 0.51 -0.46
C TYR A 309 -10.10 1.00 0.98
N SER A 310 -11.03 1.91 1.24
CA SER A 310 -11.33 2.41 2.58
C SER A 310 -12.83 2.61 2.73
N PHE A 311 -13.39 2.05 3.79
CA PHE A 311 -14.78 2.28 4.19
C PHE A 311 -14.80 2.83 5.61
N ALA A 312 -15.30 4.04 5.78
CA ALA A 312 -15.36 4.74 7.06
C ALA A 312 -16.80 5.20 7.35
N ALA A 313 -17.24 5.04 8.60
CA ALA A 313 -18.51 5.56 9.07
C ALA A 313 -18.39 6.03 10.51
N GLY A 314 -18.84 7.24 10.80
CA GLY A 314 -18.68 7.83 12.12
C GLY A 314 -19.17 9.26 12.23
N GLU A 315 -18.75 9.91 13.28
CA GLU A 315 -19.02 11.32 13.56
C GLU A 315 -17.74 12.13 13.38
N TYR A 316 -17.86 13.28 12.71
CA TYR A 316 -16.75 14.21 12.54
C TYR A 316 -16.26 14.74 13.89
N GLN A 317 -14.94 14.75 14.08
CA GLN A 317 -14.28 15.28 15.26
C GLN A 317 -13.52 16.55 14.89
N ALA A 318 -14.01 17.69 15.38
CA ALA A 318 -13.36 18.98 15.19
C ALA A 318 -12.26 19.26 16.25
N GLY A 319 -12.02 18.36 17.19
CA GLY A 319 -11.12 18.60 18.33
C GLY A 319 -11.69 19.64 19.29
N ASN A 320 -10.88 20.63 19.68
CA ASN A 320 -11.25 21.67 20.66
C ASN A 320 -11.97 22.89 20.05
N TYR A 321 -12.36 22.81 18.77
CA TYR A 321 -13.12 23.87 18.12
C TYR A 321 -14.63 23.68 18.35
N ASP A 322 -15.34 24.78 18.59
CA ASP A 322 -16.81 24.77 18.69
C ASP A 322 -17.40 24.56 17.29
N SER A 323 -17.67 23.30 16.97
CA SER A 323 -18.20 22.87 15.67
C SER A 323 -19.14 21.69 15.86
N ALA A 324 -20.10 21.55 14.95
CA ALA A 324 -20.97 20.39 14.93
C ALA A 324 -20.17 19.11 14.63
N SER A 325 -20.65 17.98 15.15
CA SER A 325 -20.12 16.63 14.86
C SER A 325 -21.10 15.87 13.97
N PRO A 326 -21.27 16.24 12.69
CA PRO A 326 -22.17 15.53 11.79
C PRO A 326 -21.70 14.08 11.59
N ARG A 327 -22.69 13.20 11.40
CA ARG A 327 -22.44 11.83 10.97
C ARG A 327 -22.12 11.81 9.49
N PHE A 328 -21.17 10.97 9.12
CA PHE A 328 -20.83 10.75 7.72
C PHE A 328 -20.47 9.28 7.45
N GLY A 329 -20.59 8.91 6.19
CA GLY A 329 -20.00 7.71 5.61
C GLY A 329 -19.11 8.08 4.44
N GLN A 330 -17.97 7.42 4.32
CA GLN A 330 -17.01 7.62 3.24
C GLN A 330 -16.58 6.27 2.68
N LEU A 331 -16.53 6.16 1.36
CA LEU A 331 -16.00 5.01 0.63
C LEU A 331 -15.01 5.52 -0.41
N ASP A 332 -13.79 4.99 -0.38
CA ASP A 332 -12.74 5.25 -1.35
C ASP A 332 -12.30 3.95 -2.01
N LEU A 333 -12.16 3.95 -3.33
CA LEU A 333 -11.70 2.80 -4.12
C LEU A 333 -10.64 3.26 -5.13
N ILE A 334 -9.50 2.59 -5.15
CA ILE A 334 -8.39 2.86 -6.07
C ILE A 334 -7.91 1.51 -6.63
N TYR A 335 -7.98 1.34 -7.94
CA TYR A 335 -7.67 0.07 -8.60
C TYR A 335 -6.64 0.23 -9.72
N GLY A 336 -5.59 -0.58 -9.65
CA GLY A 336 -4.57 -0.67 -10.69
C GLY A 336 -5.06 -1.47 -11.90
N LEU A 337 -5.20 -0.79 -13.03
CA LEU A 337 -5.61 -1.36 -14.31
C LEU A 337 -4.38 -1.74 -15.16
N PRO A 338 -4.57 -2.58 -16.20
CA PRO A 338 -3.52 -2.87 -17.16
C PRO A 338 -2.92 -1.63 -17.83
N TRP A 339 -1.71 -1.80 -18.37
CA TRP A 339 -0.96 -0.75 -19.10
C TRP A 339 -0.59 0.47 -18.25
N GLY A 340 -0.32 0.26 -16.95
CA GLY A 340 0.10 1.32 -16.04
C GLY A 340 -0.98 2.37 -15.81
N MET A 341 -2.25 1.98 -15.90
CA MET A 341 -3.39 2.84 -15.61
C MET A 341 -3.88 2.61 -14.18
N THR A 342 -4.46 3.62 -13.56
CA THR A 342 -5.13 3.50 -12.27
C THR A 342 -6.43 4.27 -12.34
N ALA A 343 -7.54 3.62 -12.00
CA ALA A 343 -8.83 4.28 -11.87
C ALA A 343 -9.17 4.38 -10.38
N TYR A 344 -9.75 5.50 -9.97
CA TYR A 344 -10.13 5.69 -8.59
C TYR A 344 -11.37 6.56 -8.47
N GLY A 345 -12.07 6.41 -7.36
CA GLY A 345 -13.23 7.22 -7.06
C GLY A 345 -13.68 7.01 -5.63
N GLY A 346 -14.48 7.95 -5.16
CA GLY A 346 -14.98 7.91 -3.80
C GLY A 346 -16.32 8.62 -3.66
N VAL A 347 -17.00 8.29 -2.57
CA VAL A 347 -18.21 8.96 -2.12
C VAL A 347 -18.05 9.38 -0.67
N LEU A 348 -18.47 10.60 -0.37
CA LEU A 348 -18.62 11.10 0.99
C LEU A 348 -20.06 11.56 1.16
N ILE A 349 -20.76 10.98 2.15
CA ILE A 349 -22.18 11.23 2.40
C ILE A 349 -22.33 11.67 3.85
N SER A 350 -22.95 12.83 4.05
CA SER A 350 -23.29 13.41 5.34
C SER A 350 -24.64 14.13 5.22
N ASN A 351 -25.25 14.50 6.34
CA ASN A 351 -26.54 15.18 6.36
C ASN A 351 -26.52 16.49 5.55
N ASN A 352 -25.45 17.28 5.68
CA ASN A 352 -25.34 18.62 5.11
C ASN A 352 -24.25 18.71 4.03
N TYR A 353 -23.61 17.58 3.67
CA TYR A 353 -22.54 17.57 2.68
C TYR A 353 -22.48 16.22 1.97
N ASN A 354 -22.52 16.25 0.63
CA ASN A 354 -22.37 15.07 -0.20
C ASN A 354 -21.36 15.36 -1.30
N ALA A 355 -20.38 14.47 -1.48
CA ALA A 355 -19.38 14.57 -2.53
C ALA A 355 -19.19 13.24 -3.25
N PHE A 356 -18.96 13.36 -4.55
CA PHE A 356 -18.58 12.25 -5.43
C PHE A 356 -17.34 12.65 -6.21
N ALA A 357 -16.32 11.79 -6.17
CA ALA A 357 -15.07 11.99 -6.88
C ALA A 357 -14.81 10.84 -7.84
N LEU A 358 -14.29 11.15 -9.02
CA LEU A 358 -13.86 10.18 -10.00
C LEU A 358 -12.57 10.67 -10.67
N GLY A 359 -11.61 9.76 -10.78
CA GLY A 359 -10.31 10.05 -11.34
C GLY A 359 -9.72 8.89 -12.10
N ILE A 360 -8.80 9.24 -12.98
CA ILE A 360 -8.00 8.30 -13.73
C ILE A 360 -6.58 8.84 -13.82
N GLY A 361 -5.62 7.94 -13.80
CA GLY A 361 -4.28 8.29 -14.17
C GLY A 361 -3.58 7.19 -14.94
N LYS A 362 -2.52 7.60 -15.63
CA LYS A 362 -1.76 6.76 -16.52
C LYS A 362 -0.29 7.12 -16.45
N ASN A 363 0.54 6.11 -16.29
CA ASN A 363 1.96 6.20 -16.53
C ASN A 363 2.20 6.15 -18.05
N PHE A 364 2.54 7.28 -18.68
CA PHE A 364 2.90 7.36 -20.09
C PHE A 364 4.38 7.05 -20.34
N GLY A 365 5.12 6.69 -19.30
CA GLY A 365 6.52 6.36 -19.40
C GLY A 365 7.36 7.60 -19.67
N TYR A 366 7.92 7.72 -20.87
CA TYR A 366 8.81 8.80 -21.28
C TYR A 366 8.24 10.22 -21.07
N ILE A 367 6.92 10.36 -21.19
CA ILE A 367 6.23 11.64 -20.98
C ILE A 367 6.02 11.93 -19.48
N GLY A 368 6.09 10.91 -18.63
CA GLY A 368 5.79 10.95 -17.21
C GLY A 368 4.46 10.27 -16.85
N ALA A 369 4.09 10.38 -15.58
CA ALA A 369 2.82 9.97 -15.01
C ALA A 369 1.88 11.16 -14.91
N ILE A 370 0.63 11.00 -15.38
CA ILE A 370 -0.42 12.00 -15.25
C ILE A 370 -1.61 11.38 -14.52
N SER A 371 -2.20 12.13 -13.59
CA SER A 371 -3.46 11.78 -12.94
C SER A 371 -4.38 13.00 -12.92
N ILE A 372 -5.66 12.77 -13.20
CA ILE A 372 -6.69 13.80 -13.24
C ILE A 372 -7.92 13.27 -12.51
N ASP A 373 -8.47 14.09 -11.63
CA ASP A 373 -9.75 13.81 -10.98
C ASP A 373 -10.66 15.03 -10.92
N VAL A 374 -11.95 14.73 -10.85
CA VAL A 374 -13.01 15.71 -10.63
C VAL A 374 -13.81 15.30 -9.41
N THR A 375 -14.06 16.26 -8.53
CA THR A 375 -14.93 16.11 -7.36
C THR A 375 -16.12 17.04 -7.50
N GLN A 376 -17.32 16.47 -7.50
CA GLN A 376 -18.58 17.21 -7.43
C GLN A 376 -19.06 17.19 -5.98
N ALA A 377 -19.35 18.35 -5.41
CA ALA A 377 -19.89 18.48 -4.06
C ALA A 377 -21.22 19.24 -4.06
N LYS A 378 -22.13 18.82 -3.19
CA LYS A 378 -23.32 19.56 -2.76
C LYS A 378 -23.24 19.75 -1.25
N SER A 379 -23.31 21.00 -0.80
CA SER A 379 -23.20 21.38 0.60
C SER A 379 -24.37 22.28 0.99
N GLU A 380 -24.98 22.00 2.14
CA GLU A 380 -25.93 22.90 2.80
C GLU A 380 -25.16 23.71 3.85
N LEU A 381 -25.03 25.02 3.62
CA LEU A 381 -24.32 25.93 4.50
C LEU A 381 -25.17 26.25 5.75
N ASN A 382 -24.55 26.74 6.82
CA ASN A 382 -25.23 27.10 8.09
C ASN A 382 -26.34 28.15 7.97
N ASN A 383 -26.56 28.74 6.79
CA ASN A 383 -27.65 29.66 6.47
C ASN A 383 -28.77 29.00 5.63
N ASP A 384 -28.87 27.67 5.68
CA ASP A 384 -29.82 26.82 4.94
C ASP A 384 -29.78 27.03 3.42
N ARG A 385 -28.61 27.43 2.89
CA ARG A 385 -28.41 27.58 1.44
C ARG A 385 -27.67 26.37 0.90
N ASP A 386 -28.31 25.74 -0.08
CA ASP A 386 -27.67 24.78 -0.96
C ASP A 386 -26.62 25.48 -1.84
N SER A 387 -25.41 24.94 -1.82
CA SER A 387 -24.32 25.31 -2.72
C SER A 387 -23.81 24.06 -3.45
N GLN A 388 -23.48 24.21 -4.72
CA GLN A 388 -22.90 23.16 -5.54
C GLN A 388 -21.59 23.65 -6.12
N GLY A 389 -20.56 22.80 -6.08
CA GLY A 389 -19.23 23.13 -6.54
C GLY A 389 -18.53 21.93 -7.18
N GLN A 390 -17.58 22.24 -8.05
CA GLN A 390 -16.69 21.27 -8.65
C GLN A 390 -15.24 21.65 -8.32
N SER A 391 -14.43 20.64 -8.02
CA SER A 391 -12.99 20.76 -7.90
C SER A 391 -12.32 19.85 -8.93
N TYR A 392 -11.25 20.33 -9.54
CA TYR A 392 -10.46 19.58 -10.52
C TYR A 392 -9.02 19.53 -10.03
N ARG A 393 -8.45 18.33 -9.93
CA ARG A 393 -7.08 18.11 -9.50
C ARG A 393 -6.28 17.47 -10.62
N PHE A 394 -5.11 18.02 -10.90
CA PHE A 394 -4.17 17.55 -11.91
C PHE A 394 -2.83 17.29 -11.24
N LEU A 395 -2.33 16.07 -11.35
CA LEU A 395 -1.03 15.66 -10.83
C LEU A 395 -0.17 15.18 -11.99
N TYR A 396 1.04 15.71 -12.06
CA TYR A 396 2.05 15.31 -13.04
C TYR A 396 3.35 14.99 -12.31
N SER A 397 3.97 13.87 -12.68
CA SER A 397 5.27 13.46 -12.19
C SER A 397 6.09 12.94 -13.37
N LYS A 398 7.37 13.30 -13.43
CA LYS A 398 8.29 12.80 -14.44
C LYS A 398 9.64 12.56 -13.81
N SER A 399 10.18 11.37 -14.06
CA SER A 399 11.59 11.09 -13.86
C SER A 399 12.45 11.69 -14.96
N PHE A 400 13.61 12.19 -14.55
CA PHE A 400 14.68 12.51 -15.45
C PHE A 400 15.83 11.55 -15.17
N GLU A 401 16.38 10.94 -16.21
CA GLU A 401 17.69 10.31 -16.14
C GLU A 401 18.75 11.43 -16.04
N SER A 402 18.96 11.97 -14.84
CA SER A 402 20.13 12.80 -14.57
C SER A 402 20.67 12.47 -13.19
N GLY A 403 21.94 12.04 -13.15
CA GLY A 403 22.69 11.72 -11.93
C GLY A 403 22.98 12.96 -11.05
N THR A 404 21.92 13.57 -10.54
CA THR A 404 21.99 14.54 -9.46
C THR A 404 21.10 14.05 -8.33
N ASP A 405 21.69 13.20 -7.49
CA ASP A 405 21.26 12.99 -6.12
C ASP A 405 21.52 14.28 -5.33
N PHE A 406 20.55 14.73 -4.54
CA PHE A 406 20.73 15.72 -3.47
C PHE A 406 20.39 15.09 -2.12
#